data_AF-A0A537G6C7-F1
#
_entry.id   AF-A0A537G6C7-F1
#
_cell.length_a   1.000
_cell.length_b   1.000
_cell.length_c   1.000
_cell.angle_alpha   90.00
_cell.angle_beta   90.00
_cell.angle_gamma   90.00
#
_symmetry.space_group_name_H-M   'P 1'
#
loop_
_entity.id
_entity.type
_entity.pdbx_description
1 polymer ?
#
loop_
_entity_poly.entity_id
_entity_poly.type
_entity_poly.pdbx_seq_one_letter_code
_entity_poly.pdbx_strand_id
1 'polypeptide(L)'
;MENDLARDYVRLMHFPLPLCMISFATLGALLAPIVHVDRLLWTYLIVFSSLCLASYCFDELKGHPLHTRIPDRQLKILGWAGLVFSLAGGVYLALEINLALLLWIPPSVFVILAYNKELFRGRFHNGPVFSIGWGGIPTLGSYYLQTINLSLTVLLAAAGTIVFSLAIWTLNHEFRSDLE
;
A
#
# COMPACT_ATOMS: atom_id res chain seq x y z
N MET A 1 19.70 4.64 23.22
CA MET A 1 18.88 3.40 23.18
C MET A 1 17.43 3.69 22.86
N GLU A 2 16.67 4.43 23.68
CA GLU A 2 15.25 4.74 23.39
C GLU A 2 15.09 5.65 22.15
N ASN A 3 15.96 6.65 21.99
CA ASN A 3 16.07 7.47 20.77
C ASN A 3 16.49 6.67 19.52
N ASP A 4 17.16 5.53 19.69
CA ASP A 4 17.60 4.70 18.55
C ASP A 4 16.43 3.84 18.03
N LEU A 5 15.62 3.28 18.95
CA LEU A 5 14.46 2.48 18.59
C LEU A 5 13.36 3.33 17.93
N ALA A 6 13.08 4.51 18.47
CA ALA A 6 12.12 5.45 17.86
C ALA A 6 12.55 5.85 16.44
N ARG A 7 13.85 6.07 16.23
CA ARG A 7 14.43 6.35 14.91
C ARG A 7 14.26 5.17 13.95
N ASP A 8 14.42 3.94 14.42
CA ASP A 8 14.24 2.75 13.61
C ASP A 8 12.78 2.57 13.16
N TYR A 9 11.80 2.86 14.03
CA TYR A 9 10.39 2.88 13.61
C TYR A 9 10.12 3.98 12.57
N VAL A 10 10.70 5.17 12.73
CA VAL A 10 10.58 6.24 11.71
C VAL A 10 11.22 5.84 10.38
N ARG A 11 12.37 5.15 10.41
CA ARG A 11 13.01 4.60 9.20
C ARG A 11 12.14 3.56 8.53
N LEU A 12 11.56 2.64 9.30
CA LEU A 12 10.64 1.62 8.82
C LEU A 12 9.45 2.23 8.08
N MET A 13 8.93 3.39 8.53
CA MET A 13 7.79 4.06 7.89
C MET A 13 8.08 4.57 6.48
N HIS A 14 9.35 4.76 6.09
CA HIS A 14 9.75 5.19 4.74
C HIS A 14 8.88 6.32 4.14
N PHE A 15 8.56 7.35 4.95
CA PHE A 15 7.44 8.28 4.75
C PHE A 15 7.21 8.90 3.36
N PRO A 16 8.22 9.19 2.52
CA PRO A 16 7.94 9.71 1.19
C PRO A 16 7.00 8.81 0.37
N LEU A 17 7.14 7.49 0.48
CA LEU A 17 6.36 6.55 -0.31
C LEU A 17 4.90 6.41 0.17
N PRO A 18 4.61 6.21 1.48
CA PRO A 18 3.22 6.17 1.95
C PRO A 18 2.45 7.46 1.72
N LEU A 19 3.11 8.62 1.85
CA LEU A 19 2.47 9.91 1.59
C LEU A 19 2.08 10.05 0.11
N CYS A 20 2.88 9.51 -0.82
CA CYS A 20 2.46 9.38 -2.22
C CYS A 20 1.21 8.50 -2.37
N MET A 21 1.14 7.34 -1.69
CA MET A 21 -0.02 6.44 -1.82
C MET A 21 -1.30 7.02 -1.22
N ILE A 22 -1.18 7.76 -0.11
CA ILE A 22 -2.27 8.55 0.44
C ILE A 22 -2.70 9.63 -0.56
N SER A 23 -1.76 10.28 -1.25
CA SER A 23 -2.08 11.28 -2.27
C SER A 23 -2.80 10.67 -3.48
N PHE A 24 -2.39 9.49 -3.94
CA PHE A 24 -3.06 8.75 -5.02
C PHE A 24 -4.48 8.31 -4.62
N ALA A 25 -4.64 7.79 -3.40
CA ALA A 25 -5.96 7.46 -2.85
C ALA A 25 -6.86 8.70 -2.72
N THR A 26 -6.30 9.83 -2.30
CA THR A 26 -7.02 11.11 -2.21
C THR A 26 -7.48 11.57 -3.59
N LEU A 27 -6.59 11.55 -4.58
CA LEU A 27 -6.91 11.87 -5.98
C LEU A 27 -8.06 10.99 -6.49
N GLY A 28 -7.98 9.67 -6.25
CA GLY A 28 -9.04 8.73 -6.61
C GLY A 28 -10.39 9.11 -6.01
N ALA A 29 -10.46 9.36 -4.69
CA ALA A 29 -11.71 9.74 -4.04
C ALA A 29 -12.26 11.07 -4.55
N LEU A 30 -11.41 12.09 -4.74
CA LEU A 30 -11.84 13.43 -5.14
C LEU A 30 -12.36 13.51 -6.58
N LEU A 31 -12.09 12.51 -7.42
CA LEU A 31 -12.68 12.41 -8.75
C LEU A 31 -14.14 11.90 -8.72
N ALA A 32 -14.61 11.40 -7.57
CA ALA A 32 -15.99 10.96 -7.42
C ALA A 32 -16.97 12.16 -7.43
N PRO A 33 -18.21 11.99 -7.95
CA PRO A 33 -19.21 13.05 -7.91
C PRO A 33 -19.59 13.50 -6.49
N ILE A 34 -19.55 12.56 -5.53
CA ILE A 34 -19.83 12.79 -4.11
C ILE A 34 -18.71 12.14 -3.32
N VAL A 35 -18.12 12.90 -2.39
CA VAL A 35 -17.03 12.42 -1.53
C VAL A 35 -17.58 12.17 -0.13
N HIS A 36 -17.65 10.90 0.24
CA HIS A 36 -17.93 10.47 1.60
C HIS A 36 -16.63 10.48 2.40
N VAL A 37 -16.53 11.41 3.36
CA VAL A 37 -15.31 11.64 4.16
C VAL A 37 -15.00 10.44 5.04
N ASP A 38 -16.01 9.80 5.62
CA ASP A 38 -15.90 8.56 6.38
C ASP A 38 -15.22 7.44 5.57
N ARG A 39 -15.61 7.27 4.30
CA ARG A 39 -14.99 6.29 3.39
C ARG A 39 -13.54 6.64 3.08
N LEU A 40 -13.23 7.92 2.89
CA LEU A 40 -11.86 8.38 2.64
C LEU A 40 -10.96 8.17 3.85
N LEU A 41 -11.45 8.44 5.07
CA LEU A 41 -10.72 8.16 6.30
C LEU A 41 -10.43 6.67 6.46
N TRP A 42 -11.40 5.80 6.15
CA TRP A 42 -11.15 4.35 6.09
C TRP A 42 -10.10 3.96 5.05
N THR A 43 -10.13 4.57 3.85
CA THR A 43 -9.09 4.35 2.84
C THR A 43 -7.71 4.70 3.40
N TYR A 44 -7.55 5.81 4.12
CA TYR A 44 -6.26 6.17 4.71
C TYR A 44 -5.79 5.16 5.75
N LEU A 45 -6.69 4.70 6.63
CA LEU A 45 -6.35 3.67 7.63
C LEU A 45 -5.94 2.36 6.97
N ILE A 46 -6.63 1.94 5.90
CA ILE A 46 -6.32 0.71 5.16
C ILE A 46 -5.01 0.86 4.39
N VAL A 47 -4.79 1.97 3.68
CA VAL A 47 -3.53 2.20 2.93
C VAL A 47 -2.35 2.25 3.90
N PHE A 48 -2.48 2.99 5.01
CA PHE A 48 -1.44 3.05 6.04
C PHE A 48 -1.14 1.67 6.63
N SER A 49 -2.16 0.92 7.01
CA SER A 49 -1.97 -0.41 7.60
C SER A 49 -1.40 -1.43 6.62
N SER A 50 -1.79 -1.34 5.34
CA SER A 50 -1.28 -2.22 4.28
C SER A 50 0.19 -1.94 3.97
N LEU A 51 0.57 -0.67 3.92
CA LEU A 51 1.92 -0.29 3.48
C LEU A 51 2.89 -0.19 4.66
N CYS A 52 2.59 0.69 5.63
CA CYS A 52 3.49 1.02 6.73
C CYS A 52 3.62 -0.08 7.76
N LEU A 53 2.52 -0.80 8.03
CA LEU A 53 2.53 -1.91 8.99
C LEU A 53 2.84 -3.22 8.29
N ALA A 54 2.06 -3.61 7.26
CA ALA A 54 2.25 -4.91 6.62
C ALA A 54 3.49 -4.96 5.71
N SER A 55 3.45 -4.29 4.56
CA SER A 55 4.47 -4.39 3.52
C SER A 55 5.88 -4.07 4.01
N TYR A 56 6.09 -2.96 4.73
CA TYR A 56 7.44 -2.62 5.21
C TYR A 56 7.96 -3.55 6.29
N CYS A 57 7.12 -4.07 7.19
CA CYS A 57 7.58 -5.10 8.11
C CYS A 57 7.96 -6.39 7.36
N PHE A 58 7.23 -6.75 6.30
CA PHE A 58 7.54 -7.94 5.50
C PHE A 58 8.81 -7.79 4.68
N ASP A 59 9.08 -6.60 4.14
CA ASP A 59 10.35 -6.31 3.46
C ASP A 59 11.51 -6.29 4.46
N GLU A 60 11.34 -5.64 5.62
CA GLU A 60 12.42 -5.53 6.61
C GLU A 60 12.82 -6.90 7.20
N LEU A 61 11.88 -7.85 7.25
CA LEU A 61 12.15 -9.24 7.65
C LEU A 61 13.11 -10.00 6.70
N LYS A 62 13.45 -9.44 5.53
CA LYS A 62 14.41 -10.03 4.59
C LYS A 62 15.84 -9.58 4.87
N GLY A 63 16.29 -9.77 6.12
CA GLY A 63 17.67 -9.46 6.50
C GLY A 63 17.94 -7.99 6.79
N HIS A 64 16.91 -7.22 7.14
CA HIS A 64 17.02 -5.82 7.56
C HIS A 64 17.69 -4.89 6.54
N PRO A 65 17.13 -4.75 5.32
CA PRO A 65 17.63 -3.82 4.30
C PRO A 65 17.66 -2.36 4.77
N LEU A 66 16.75 -1.94 5.66
CA LEU A 66 16.78 -0.59 6.25
C LEU A 66 17.72 -0.48 7.46
N HIS A 67 18.45 -1.57 7.76
CA HIS A 67 19.36 -1.70 8.89
C HIS A 67 18.72 -1.34 10.24
N THR A 68 17.44 -1.66 10.41
CA THR A 68 16.76 -1.43 11.69
C THR A 68 17.19 -2.49 12.70
N ARG A 69 17.08 -2.15 13.99
CA ARG A 69 17.33 -3.07 15.11
C ARG A 69 16.05 -3.65 15.69
N ILE A 70 14.94 -3.54 14.95
CA ILE A 70 13.63 -4.01 15.40
C ILE A 70 13.64 -5.54 15.37
N PRO A 71 13.33 -6.23 16.48
CA PRO A 71 13.33 -7.70 16.52
C PRO A 71 12.35 -8.31 15.49
N ASP A 72 12.75 -9.37 14.80
CA ASP A 72 11.90 -10.13 13.85
C ASP A 72 10.51 -10.45 14.38
N ARG A 73 10.42 -10.79 15.67
CA ARG A 73 9.14 -11.11 16.29
C ARG A 73 8.18 -9.92 16.26
N GLN A 74 8.69 -8.71 16.49
CA GLN A 74 7.88 -7.49 16.43
C GLN A 74 7.49 -7.16 15.00
N LEU A 75 8.42 -7.25 14.05
CA LEU A 75 8.11 -7.07 12.62
C LEU A 75 7.05 -8.06 12.14
N LYS A 76 7.14 -9.34 12.53
CA LYS A 76 6.11 -10.35 12.18
C LYS A 76 4.75 -9.99 12.77
N ILE A 77 4.69 -9.62 14.06
CA ILE A 77 3.43 -9.26 14.72
C ILE A 77 2.82 -8.03 14.06
N LEU A 78 3.59 -6.96 13.86
CA LEU A 78 3.13 -5.73 13.21
C LEU A 78 2.71 -5.97 11.77
N GLY A 79 3.50 -6.75 11.03
CA GLY A 79 3.22 -7.08 9.64
C GLY A 79 1.89 -7.81 9.46
N TRP A 80 1.67 -8.88 10.24
CA TRP A 80 0.41 -9.62 10.20
C TRP A 80 -0.76 -8.83 10.79
N ALA A 81 -0.55 -8.04 11.84
CA ALA A 81 -1.60 -7.19 12.41
C ALA A 81 -2.06 -6.13 11.40
N GLY A 82 -1.13 -5.49 10.69
CA GLY A 82 -1.43 -4.55 9.62
C GLY A 82 -2.24 -5.18 8.49
N LEU A 83 -1.81 -6.36 8.02
CA LEU A 83 -2.52 -7.09 6.97
C LEU A 83 -3.95 -7.49 7.41
N VAL A 84 -4.10 -8.02 8.61
CA VAL A 84 -5.41 -8.41 9.16
C VAL A 84 -6.31 -7.19 9.32
N PHE A 85 -5.79 -6.08 9.82
CA PHE A 85 -6.55 -4.83 9.96
C PHE A 85 -7.04 -4.33 8.60
N SER A 86 -6.17 -4.28 7.58
CA SER A 86 -6.54 -3.87 6.23
C SER A 86 -7.59 -4.78 5.60
N LEU A 87 -7.43 -6.11 5.77
CA LEU A 87 -8.38 -7.10 5.28
C LEU A 87 -9.74 -6.95 5.96
N ALA A 88 -9.75 -6.87 7.29
CA ALA A 88 -10.97 -6.69 8.08
C ALA A 88 -11.67 -5.38 7.73
N GLY A 89 -10.93 -4.29 7.54
CA GLY A 89 -11.48 -3.00 7.09
C GLY A 89 -12.12 -3.09 5.70
N GLY A 90 -11.46 -3.77 4.75
CA GLY A 90 -12.03 -4.01 3.42
C GLY A 90 -13.31 -4.85 3.45
N VAL A 91 -13.33 -5.92 4.26
CA VAL A 91 -14.54 -6.76 4.44
C VAL A 91 -15.65 -5.97 5.12
N TYR A 92 -15.34 -5.21 6.18
CA TYR A 92 -16.30 -4.35 6.87
C TYR A 92 -16.96 -3.37 5.90
N LEU A 93 -16.18 -2.62 5.11
CA LEU A 93 -16.72 -1.69 4.12
C LEU A 93 -17.56 -2.41 3.05
N ALA A 94 -17.17 -3.62 2.65
CA ALA A 94 -17.95 -4.40 1.70
C ALA A 94 -19.33 -4.81 2.26
N LEU A 95 -19.40 -5.17 3.54
CA LEU A 95 -20.65 -5.52 4.21
C LEU A 95 -21.54 -4.30 4.45
N GLU A 96 -20.94 -3.16 4.78
CA GLU A 96 -21.68 -1.92 5.07
C GLU A 96 -22.17 -1.19 3.81
N ILE A 97 -21.38 -1.20 2.73
CA ILE A 97 -21.64 -0.37 1.55
C ILE A 97 -22.08 -1.23 0.37
N ASN A 98 -21.23 -2.16 -0.08
CA ASN A 98 -21.51 -3.01 -1.23
C ASN A 98 -20.53 -4.20 -1.33
N LEU A 99 -21.06 -5.41 -1.50
CA LEU A 99 -20.25 -6.63 -1.61
C LEU A 99 -19.27 -6.63 -2.80
N ALA A 100 -19.50 -5.82 -3.84
CA ALA A 100 -18.57 -5.68 -4.96
C ALA A 100 -17.19 -5.17 -4.52
N LEU A 101 -17.08 -4.52 -3.36
CA LEU A 101 -15.80 -4.11 -2.76
C LEU A 101 -14.88 -5.30 -2.45
N LEU A 102 -15.43 -6.50 -2.25
CA LEU A 102 -14.64 -7.72 -2.05
C LEU A 102 -13.72 -8.03 -3.24
N LEU A 103 -14.04 -7.54 -4.45
CA LEU A 103 -13.19 -7.73 -5.65
C LEU A 103 -11.81 -7.06 -5.52
N TRP A 104 -11.69 -6.03 -4.68
CA TRP A 104 -10.43 -5.31 -4.47
C TRP A 104 -9.49 -5.99 -3.47
N ILE A 105 -10.01 -6.90 -2.65
CA ILE A 105 -9.23 -7.56 -1.59
C ILE A 105 -8.18 -8.52 -2.18
N PRO A 106 -8.52 -9.49 -3.06
CA PRO A 106 -7.55 -10.43 -3.60
C PRO A 106 -6.34 -9.78 -4.28
N PRO A 107 -6.49 -8.79 -5.21
CA PRO A 107 -5.32 -8.17 -5.83
C PRO A 107 -4.47 -7.39 -4.83
N SER A 108 -5.09 -6.74 -3.83
CA SER A 108 -4.36 -5.99 -2.80
C SER A 108 -3.54 -6.92 -1.89
N VAL A 109 -4.15 -8.00 -1.40
CA VAL A 109 -3.46 -9.03 -0.59
C VAL A 109 -2.38 -9.73 -1.41
N PHE A 110 -2.65 -10.01 -2.68
CA PHE A 110 -1.66 -10.57 -3.59
C PHE A 110 -0.44 -9.66 -3.71
N VAL A 111 -0.61 -8.35 -3.91
CA VAL A 111 0.53 -7.42 -3.98
C VAL A 111 1.32 -7.45 -2.68
N ILE A 112 0.68 -7.28 -1.52
CA ILE A 112 1.36 -7.27 -0.22
C ILE A 112 2.19 -8.55 0.00
N LEU A 113 1.63 -9.71 -0.33
CA LEU A 113 2.32 -10.98 -0.09
C LEU A 113 3.32 -11.34 -1.20
N ALA A 114 2.88 -11.33 -2.47
CA ALA A 114 3.73 -11.74 -3.58
C ALA A 114 4.90 -10.80 -3.80
N TYR A 115 4.70 -9.48 -3.63
CA TYR A 115 5.75 -8.49 -3.75
C TYR A 115 6.63 -8.45 -2.50
N ASN A 116 6.06 -8.10 -1.34
CA ASN A 116 6.87 -7.80 -0.15
C ASN A 116 7.39 -9.04 0.58
N LYS A 117 6.73 -10.20 0.46
CA LYS A 117 7.33 -11.46 0.94
C LYS A 117 8.12 -12.22 -0.12
N GLU A 118 8.22 -11.69 -1.35
CA GLU A 118 8.86 -12.36 -2.49
C GLU A 118 8.37 -13.81 -2.67
N LEU A 119 7.07 -14.04 -2.47
CA LEU A 119 6.50 -15.34 -2.79
C LEU A 119 6.77 -15.66 -4.27
N PHE A 120 6.74 -16.95 -4.61
CA PHE A 120 7.07 -17.40 -5.97
C PHE A 120 8.49 -17.06 -6.40
N ARG A 121 9.44 -17.09 -5.45
CA ARG A 121 10.88 -16.84 -5.68
C ARG A 121 11.12 -15.43 -6.24
N GLY A 122 10.38 -14.44 -5.76
CA GLY A 122 10.54 -13.05 -6.16
C GLY A 122 10.05 -12.71 -7.58
N ARG A 123 9.38 -13.62 -8.31
CA ARG A 123 8.91 -13.38 -9.68
C ARG A 123 8.05 -12.11 -9.83
N PHE A 124 7.33 -11.73 -8.78
CA PHE A 124 6.45 -10.56 -8.77
C PHE A 124 7.09 -9.33 -8.12
N HIS A 125 8.33 -9.40 -7.64
CA HIS A 125 9.04 -8.27 -7.08
C HIS A 125 9.67 -7.45 -8.22
N ASN A 126 8.84 -6.70 -8.95
CA ASN A 126 9.26 -5.93 -10.13
C ASN A 126 8.43 -4.65 -10.32
N GLY A 127 8.95 -3.73 -11.14
CA GLY A 127 8.35 -2.42 -11.39
C GLY A 127 6.88 -2.46 -11.82
N PRO A 128 6.44 -3.32 -12.76
CA PRO A 128 5.03 -3.43 -13.12
C PRO A 128 4.09 -3.79 -11.97
N VAL A 129 4.44 -4.79 -11.15
CA VAL A 129 3.61 -5.19 -10.00
C VAL A 129 3.59 -4.08 -8.95
N PHE A 130 4.74 -3.45 -8.70
CA PHE A 130 4.83 -2.31 -7.79
C PHE A 130 3.95 -1.15 -8.25
N SER A 131 4.05 -0.75 -9.51
CA SER A 131 3.39 0.44 -10.03
C SER A 131 1.88 0.27 -10.15
N ILE A 132 1.42 -0.92 -10.55
CA ILE A 132 -0.01 -1.26 -10.55
C ILE A 132 -0.53 -1.36 -9.12
N GLY A 133 0.21 -2.03 -8.24
CA GLY A 133 -0.19 -2.30 -6.86
C GLY A 133 -0.25 -1.05 -5.99
N TRP A 134 0.75 -0.18 -6.08
CA TRP A 134 0.85 1.01 -5.23
C TRP A 134 0.39 2.28 -5.94
N GLY A 135 0.49 2.38 -7.25
CA GLY A 135 -0.06 3.50 -8.02
C GLY A 135 -1.51 3.30 -8.44
N GLY A 136 -1.87 2.13 -8.95
CA GLY A 136 -3.19 1.86 -9.54
C GLY A 136 -4.27 1.53 -8.52
N ILE A 137 -4.02 0.55 -7.63
CA ILE A 137 -5.02 0.07 -6.67
C ILE A 137 -5.50 1.20 -5.73
N PRO A 138 -4.63 2.03 -5.11
CA PRO A 138 -5.12 3.09 -4.22
C PRO A 138 -5.98 4.12 -4.94
N THR A 139 -5.62 4.51 -6.17
CA THR A 139 -6.41 5.46 -6.98
C THR A 139 -7.76 4.88 -7.36
N LEU A 140 -7.78 3.69 -7.97
CA LEU A 140 -9.01 3.08 -8.46
C LEU A 140 -9.90 2.60 -7.32
N GLY A 141 -9.32 1.95 -6.31
CA GLY A 141 -10.04 1.42 -5.15
C GLY A 141 -10.68 2.53 -4.33
N SER A 142 -9.99 3.67 -4.15
CA SER A 142 -10.55 4.82 -3.44
C SER A 142 -11.72 5.46 -4.19
N TYR A 143 -11.61 5.65 -5.51
CA TYR A 143 -12.73 6.10 -6.34
C TYR A 143 -13.91 5.13 -6.32
N TYR A 144 -13.61 3.83 -6.46
CA TYR A 144 -14.62 2.79 -6.48
C TYR A 144 -15.35 2.71 -5.13
N LEU A 145 -14.65 2.89 -4.01
CA LEU A 145 -15.28 2.97 -2.69
C LEU A 145 -16.28 4.13 -2.58
N GLN A 146 -16.04 5.24 -3.27
CA GLN A 146 -16.98 6.36 -3.29
C GLN A 146 -18.21 6.09 -4.18
N THR A 147 -18.03 5.40 -5.30
CA THR A 147 -19.03 5.39 -6.39
C THR A 147 -19.63 4.02 -6.72
N ILE A 148 -18.99 2.92 -6.31
CA ILE A 148 -19.26 1.54 -6.75
C ILE A 148 -19.26 1.41 -8.28
N ASN A 149 -18.48 2.25 -8.97
CA ASN A 149 -18.35 2.24 -10.41
C ASN A 149 -16.93 2.68 -10.82
N LEU A 150 -16.62 2.57 -12.10
CA LEU A 150 -15.40 3.12 -12.70
C LEU A 150 -15.79 4.04 -13.85
N SER A 151 -15.13 5.19 -13.93
CA SER A 151 -15.29 6.14 -15.04
C SER A 151 -14.01 6.22 -15.86
N LEU A 152 -14.12 6.71 -17.09
CA LEU A 152 -12.93 7.01 -17.90
C LEU A 152 -11.97 7.95 -17.18
N THR A 153 -12.49 8.93 -16.43
CA THR A 153 -11.70 9.91 -15.68
C THR A 153 -10.79 9.24 -14.66
N VAL A 154 -11.30 8.32 -13.83
CA VAL A 154 -10.44 7.63 -12.85
C VAL A 154 -9.47 6.66 -13.52
N LEU A 155 -9.85 6.04 -14.64
CA LEU A 155 -8.95 5.16 -15.38
C LEU A 155 -7.74 5.93 -15.94
N LEU A 156 -7.95 7.13 -16.47
CA LEU A 156 -6.87 8.02 -16.92
C LEU A 156 -6.01 8.51 -15.74
N ALA A 157 -6.63 8.88 -14.62
CA ALA A 157 -5.90 9.27 -13.42
C ALA A 157 -5.03 8.11 -12.88
N ALA A 158 -5.58 6.88 -12.87
CA ALA A 158 -4.86 5.69 -12.46
C ALA A 158 -3.69 5.37 -13.40
N ALA A 159 -3.84 5.56 -14.71
CA ALA A 159 -2.72 5.44 -15.64
C ALA A 159 -1.59 6.42 -15.28
N GLY A 160 -1.95 7.67 -14.95
CA GLY A 160 -1.00 8.68 -14.47
C GLY A 160 -0.30 8.27 -13.16
N THR A 161 -1.03 7.79 -12.16
CA THR A 161 -0.44 7.37 -10.88
C THR A 161 0.38 6.08 -11.02
N ILE A 162 0.03 5.18 -11.92
CA ILE A 162 0.85 3.99 -12.27
C ILE A 162 2.17 4.44 -12.88
N VAL A 163 2.16 5.35 -13.87
CA VAL A 163 3.40 5.86 -14.48
C VAL A 163 4.26 6.57 -13.44
N PHE A 164 3.66 7.41 -12.59
CA PHE A 164 4.39 8.06 -11.50
C PHE A 164 4.99 7.04 -10.52
N SER A 165 4.22 6.02 -10.13
CA SER A 165 4.68 4.96 -9.25
C SER A 165 5.79 4.11 -9.87
N LEU A 166 5.76 3.90 -11.19
CA LEU A 166 6.84 3.23 -11.91
C LEU A 166 8.11 4.08 -11.90
N ALA A 167 7.99 5.40 -12.09
CA ALA A 167 9.14 6.30 -11.98
C ALA A 167 9.76 6.25 -10.58
N ILE A 168 8.96 6.23 -9.51
CA ILE A 168 9.47 6.03 -8.15
C ILE A 168 10.27 4.73 -8.05
N TRP A 169 9.71 3.62 -8.55
CA TRP A 169 10.37 2.32 -8.49
C TRP A 169 11.70 2.32 -9.23
N THR A 170 11.72 2.80 -10.46
CA THR A 170 12.92 2.89 -11.30
C THR A 170 13.99 3.75 -10.64
N LEU A 171 13.64 4.94 -10.14
CA LEU A 171 14.60 5.83 -9.49
C LEU A 171 15.15 5.23 -8.19
N ASN A 172 14.34 4.50 -7.42
CA ASN A 172 14.83 3.80 -6.24
C ASN A 172 15.85 2.72 -6.61
N HIS A 173 15.62 1.94 -7.67
CA HIS A 173 16.56 0.89 -8.11
C HIS A 173 17.84 1.50 -8.73
N GLU A 174 17.72 2.61 -9.46
CA GLU A 174 18.88 3.29 -10.08
C GLU A 174 19.78 4.01 -9.07
N PHE A 175 19.17 4.69 -8.08
CA PHE A 175 19.91 5.56 -7.14
C PHE A 175 20.11 4.96 -5.74
N ARG A 176 19.47 3.83 -5.44
CA ARG A 176 19.61 3.12 -4.16
C ARG A 176 19.79 1.62 -4.34
N SER A 177 20.73 1.24 -5.20
CA SER A 177 21.14 -0.16 -5.35
C SER A 177 21.74 -0.76 -4.08
N ASP A 178 22.01 0.05 -3.06
CA ASP A 178 22.45 -0.36 -1.72
C ASP A 178 21.33 -0.94 -0.85
N LEU A 179 20.06 -0.82 -1.27
CA LEU A 179 18.89 -1.32 -0.53
C LEU A 179 18.32 -2.65 -1.07
N GLU A 180 18.93 -3.22 -2.12
CA GLU A 180 18.60 -4.54 -2.72
C GLU A 180 19.64 -5.61 -2.36
#